data_AF-A0A392PX57-F1
#
_entry.id   AF-A0A392PX57-F1
#
_cell.length_a   1.000
_cell.length_b   1.000
_cell.length_c   1.000
_cell.angle_alpha   90.00
_cell.angle_beta   90.00
_cell.angle_gamma   90.00
#
_symmetry.space_group_name_H-M   'P 1'
#
loop_
_entity.id
_entity.type
_entity.pdbx_description
1 polymer ?
#
loop_
_entity_poly.entity_id
_entity_poly.type
_entity_poly.pdbx_seq_one_letter_code
_entity_poly.pdbx_strand_id
1 'polypeptide(L)'
;PSIQFSSDEATACRVATNEVQFFDAGDFSKGFINRLRVPGVASAELSSSPASHVAAFVPESKGVPASVQIFACGNASQGQPVARRSFFRCSTTQLKWNHGSTGLLILVQSDVDKTNQSYYGESKLYYLTTDGVHEGLVPL
;
A
#
# COMPACT_ATOMS: atom_id res chain seq x y z
N PRO A 1 6.13 15.07 -1.50
CA PRO A 1 6.43 13.70 -1.99
C PRO A 1 7.67 13.15 -1.30
N SER A 2 7.50 12.19 -0.39
CA SER A 2 8.59 11.44 0.22
C SER A 2 9.06 10.34 -0.73
N ILE A 3 10.37 10.15 -0.83
CA ILE A 3 10.99 8.98 -1.44
C ILE A 3 11.16 7.94 -0.32
N GLN A 4 10.81 6.69 -0.58
CA GLN A 4 11.04 5.58 0.33
C GLN A 4 12.11 4.64 -0.23
N PHE A 5 13.01 4.17 0.63
CA PHE A 5 14.05 3.23 0.26
C PHE A 5 13.66 1.82 0.65
N SER A 6 14.10 0.83 -0.12
CA SER A 6 14.08 -0.57 0.30
C SER A 6 15.03 -0.78 1.48
N SER A 7 14.87 -1.87 2.22
CA SER A 7 15.72 -2.14 3.39
C SER A 7 17.19 -2.38 3.04
N ASP A 8 17.48 -2.78 1.80
CA ASP A 8 18.82 -2.98 1.27
C ASP A 8 19.39 -1.73 0.57
N GLU A 9 18.64 -0.62 0.58
CA GLU A 9 18.98 0.65 -0.08
C GLU A 9 19.30 0.51 -1.57
N ALA A 10 18.97 -0.61 -2.21
CA ALA A 10 19.24 -0.84 -3.63
C ALA A 10 18.18 -0.18 -4.52
N THR A 11 16.94 -0.08 -4.03
CA THR A 11 15.82 0.48 -4.77
C THR A 11 15.15 1.56 -3.96
N ALA A 12 14.71 2.62 -4.62
CA ALA A 12 13.86 3.64 -4.04
C ALA A 12 12.52 3.68 -4.77
N CYS A 13 11.44 4.01 -4.07
CA CYS A 13 10.14 4.27 -4.68
C CYS A 13 9.62 5.66 -4.32
N ARG A 14 8.80 6.20 -5.22
CA ARG A 14 8.10 7.46 -5.01
C ARG A 14 6.69 7.35 -5.54
N VAL A 15 5.75 7.88 -4.78
CA VAL A 15 4.38 8.06 -5.23
C VAL A 15 4.28 9.33 -6.09
N ALA A 16 3.74 9.17 -7.29
CA ALA A 16 3.37 10.24 -8.20
C ALA A 16 1.86 10.16 -8.50
N THR A 17 1.34 11.11 -9.28
CA THR A 17 -0.09 11.13 -9.62
C THR A 17 -0.45 9.88 -10.43
N ASN A 18 -1.28 9.01 -9.85
CA ASN A 18 -1.76 7.75 -10.45
C ASN A 18 -0.70 6.66 -10.69
N GLU A 19 0.51 6.81 -10.16
CA GLU A 19 1.57 5.82 -10.35
C GLU A 19 2.59 5.81 -9.21
N VAL A 20 3.22 4.66 -9.02
CA VAL A 20 4.38 4.48 -8.14
C VAL A 20 5.60 4.27 -9.04
N GLN A 21 6.59 5.14 -8.91
CA GLN A 21 7.81 5.12 -9.69
C GLN A 21 8.93 4.48 -8.87
N PHE A 22 9.69 3.57 -9.47
CA PHE A 22 10.85 2.92 -8.86
C PHE A 22 12.13 3.47 -9.46
N PHE A 23 13.13 3.69 -8.62
CA PHE A 23 14.43 4.24 -8.94
C PHE A 23 15.51 3.28 -8.48
N ASP A 24 16.60 3.25 -9.23
CA ASP A 24 17.85 2.68 -8.77
C ASP A 24 18.45 3.66 -7.75
N ALA A 25 18.57 3.23 -6.50
CA ALA A 25 19.09 4.10 -5.44
C ALA A 25 20.60 4.36 -5.58
N GLY A 26 21.31 3.52 -6.33
CA GLY A 26 22.72 3.74 -6.67
C GLY A 26 22.93 4.78 -7.78
N ASP A 27 21.92 5.03 -8.63
CA ASP A 27 22.02 5.99 -9.72
C ASP A 27 20.67 6.61 -10.12
N PHE A 28 20.28 7.67 -9.40
CA PHE A 28 19.09 8.46 -9.70
C PHE A 28 19.15 9.19 -11.05
N SER A 29 20.32 9.28 -11.70
CA SER A 29 20.52 10.02 -12.96
C SER A 29 19.81 9.34 -14.14
N LYS A 30 19.63 8.02 -14.07
CA LYS A 30 18.92 7.23 -15.07
C LYS A 30 17.41 7.49 -15.09
N GLY A 31 16.88 8.17 -14.08
CA GLY A 31 15.44 8.33 -13.87
C GLY A 31 14.80 7.08 -13.24
N PHE A 32 13.51 6.88 -13.48
CA PHE A 32 12.81 5.71 -12.94
C PHE A 32 13.07 4.47 -13.81
N ILE A 33 13.47 3.37 -13.16
CA ILE A 33 13.74 2.08 -13.80
C ILE A 33 12.44 1.32 -14.10
N ASN A 34 11.40 1.55 -13.30
CA ASN A 34 10.11 0.90 -13.45
C ASN A 34 8.99 1.80 -12.95
N ARG A 35 7.77 1.56 -13.42
CA ARG A 35 6.57 2.25 -12.93
C ARG A 35 5.42 1.28 -12.78
N LEU A 36 4.66 1.47 -11.72
CA LEU A 36 3.43 0.77 -11.45
C LEU A 36 2.27 1.77 -11.55
N ARG A 37 1.34 1.53 -12.47
CA ARG A 37 0.14 2.38 -12.60
C ARG A 37 -0.89 1.98 -11.56
N VAL A 38 -1.20 2.89 -10.64
CA VAL A 38 -2.23 2.73 -9.61
C VAL A 38 -3.08 4.00 -9.59
N PRO A 39 -4.19 4.05 -10.35
CA PRO A 39 -5.06 5.22 -10.39
C PRO A 39 -5.54 5.62 -8.99
N GLY A 40 -5.36 6.89 -8.63
CA GLY A 40 -5.77 7.43 -7.34
C GLY A 40 -4.87 7.06 -6.16
N VAL A 41 -3.67 6.51 -6.37
CA VAL A 41 -2.75 6.20 -5.27
C VAL A 41 -2.44 7.44 -4.42
N ALA A 42 -2.56 7.29 -3.10
CA ALA A 42 -2.23 8.33 -2.12
C ALA A 42 -0.92 8.03 -1.39
N SER A 43 -0.66 6.75 -1.08
CA SER A 43 0.58 6.30 -0.46
C SER A 43 0.96 4.91 -0.96
N ALA A 44 2.23 4.58 -0.83
CA ALA A 44 2.75 3.25 -1.11
C ALA A 44 3.88 2.90 -0.13
N GLU A 45 4.08 1.62 0.13
CA GLU A 45 5.18 1.10 0.94
C GLU A 45 5.86 -0.11 0.28
N LEU A 46 7.19 -0.09 0.25
CA LEU A 46 8.01 -1.23 -0.17
C LEU A 46 8.07 -2.28 0.93
N SER A 47 8.13 -3.55 0.54
CA SER A 47 8.40 -4.63 1.48
C SER A 47 9.83 -4.55 2.03
N SER A 48 10.03 -5.07 3.24
CA SER A 48 11.28 -4.90 3.99
C SER A 48 12.42 -5.73 3.41
N SER A 49 12.39 -7.05 3.61
CA SER A 49 13.45 -7.96 3.16
C SER A 49 12.87 -9.31 2.69
N PRO A 50 13.06 -9.72 1.43
CA PRO A 50 13.52 -8.92 0.29
C PRO A 50 12.47 -7.89 -0.15
N ALA A 51 12.88 -6.81 -0.83
CA ALA A 51 11.99 -5.80 -1.43
C ALA A 51 11.27 -6.33 -2.69
N SER A 52 10.52 -7.43 -2.53
CA SER A 52 9.85 -8.18 -3.58
C SER A 52 8.45 -7.66 -3.88
N HIS A 53 7.81 -6.97 -2.93
CA HIS A 53 6.42 -6.52 -3.04
C HIS A 53 6.25 -5.05 -2.68
N VAL A 54 5.15 -4.48 -3.15
CA VAL A 54 4.77 -3.08 -2.95
C VAL A 54 3.30 -3.00 -2.61
N ALA A 55 2.99 -2.31 -1.51
CA ALA A 55 1.63 -2.07 -1.08
C ALA A 55 1.27 -0.65 -1.50
N ALA A 56 0.19 -0.49 -2.27
CA ALA A 56 -0.33 0.81 -2.66
C ALA A 56 -1.70 1.03 -2.01
N PHE A 57 -1.89 2.18 -1.41
CA PHE A 57 -3.16 2.62 -0.84
C PHE A 57 -3.83 3.63 -1.77
N VAL A 58 -5.08 3.34 -2.09
CA VAL A 58 -5.98 4.21 -2.84
C VAL A 58 -7.11 4.61 -1.90
N PRO A 59 -7.28 5.90 -1.56
CA PRO A 59 -8.35 6.37 -0.70
C PRO A 59 -9.70 6.34 -1.43
N GLU A 60 -10.77 6.51 -0.66
CA GLU A 60 -12.12 6.62 -1.21
C GLU A 60 -12.24 7.79 -2.17
N SER A 61 -12.90 7.55 -3.30
CA SER A 61 -13.15 8.61 -4.29
C SER A 61 -14.40 8.32 -5.11
N LYS A 62 -15.29 9.31 -5.24
CA LYS A 62 -16.46 9.28 -6.14
C LYS A 62 -17.29 7.97 -6.07
N GLY A 63 -17.52 7.45 -4.87
CA GLY A 63 -18.29 6.22 -4.64
C GLY A 63 -17.50 4.91 -4.78
N VAL A 64 -16.20 4.98 -5.10
CA VAL A 64 -15.29 3.85 -5.04
C VAL A 64 -14.74 3.72 -3.61
N PRO A 65 -14.80 2.52 -2.99
CA PRO A 65 -14.24 2.28 -1.67
C PRO A 65 -12.72 2.46 -1.66
N ALA A 66 -12.14 2.76 -0.49
CA ALA A 66 -10.70 2.75 -0.32
C ALA A 66 -10.19 1.33 -0.58
N SER A 67 -8.97 1.19 -1.07
CA SER A 67 -8.37 -0.12 -1.22
C SER A 67 -6.87 -0.10 -1.03
N VAL A 68 -6.37 -1.17 -0.42
CA VAL A 68 -4.94 -1.50 -0.38
C VAL A 68 -4.70 -2.64 -1.36
N GLN A 69 -3.69 -2.48 -2.20
CA GLN A 69 -3.35 -3.39 -3.27
C GLN A 69 -1.88 -3.78 -3.13
N ILE A 70 -1.59 -5.07 -3.17
CA ILE A 70 -0.22 -5.61 -3.15
C ILE A 70 0.18 -5.97 -4.57
N PHE A 71 1.36 -5.53 -4.98
CA PHE A 71 1.95 -5.82 -6.28
C PHE A 71 3.32 -6.46 -6.11
N ALA A 72 3.62 -7.46 -6.95
CA ALA A 72 4.97 -8.00 -7.05
C ALA A 72 5.85 -7.05 -7.86
N CYS A 73 7.04 -6.70 -7.36
CA CYS A 73 7.96 -5.75 -7.97
C CYS A 73 8.41 -6.22 -9.38
N GLY A 74 8.64 -7.53 -9.55
CA GLY A 74 8.99 -8.12 -10.86
C GLY A 74 7.89 -8.03 -11.92
N ASN A 75 6.62 -7.95 -11.49
CA ASN A 75 5.45 -7.86 -12.38
C ASN A 75 4.79 -6.47 -12.33
N ALA A 76 5.44 -5.46 -11.74
CA ALA A 76 4.88 -4.13 -11.58
C ALA A 76 4.48 -3.48 -12.92
N SER A 77 5.11 -3.88 -14.02
CA SER A 77 4.77 -3.45 -15.38
C SER A 77 3.45 -4.01 -15.91
N GLN A 78 2.99 -5.17 -15.41
CA GLN A 78 1.72 -5.79 -15.81
C GLN A 78 0.50 -5.19 -15.09
N GLY A 79 0.72 -4.43 -14.01
CA GLY A 79 -0.32 -3.67 -13.31
C GLY A 79 -1.40 -4.52 -12.63
N GLN A 80 -1.19 -5.83 -12.48
CA GLN A 80 -2.13 -6.72 -11.78
C GLN A 80 -1.71 -6.87 -10.31
N PRO A 81 -2.60 -6.53 -9.35
CA PRO A 81 -2.32 -6.78 -7.94
C PRO A 81 -2.40 -8.28 -7.63
N VAL A 82 -1.48 -8.77 -6.80
CA VAL A 82 -1.48 -10.16 -6.31
C VAL A 82 -2.52 -10.35 -5.22
N ALA A 83 -2.74 -9.31 -4.41
CA ALA A 83 -3.79 -9.28 -3.40
C ALA A 83 -4.39 -7.88 -3.32
N ARG A 84 -5.69 -7.80 -3.00
CA ARG A 84 -6.41 -6.53 -2.85
C ARG A 84 -7.42 -6.62 -1.72
N ARG A 85 -7.43 -5.62 -0.85
CA ARG A 85 -8.44 -5.44 0.18
C ARG A 85 -9.11 -4.09 0.02
N SER A 86 -10.44 -4.07 0.09
CA SER A 86 -11.23 -2.84 0.01
C SER A 86 -11.89 -2.52 1.36
N PHE A 87 -12.03 -1.24 1.65
CA PHE A 87 -12.53 -0.70 2.90
C PHE A 87 -13.57 0.38 2.64
N PHE A 88 -14.61 0.41 3.48
CA PHE A 88 -15.61 1.47 3.48
C PHE A 88 -15.42 2.33 4.72
N ARG A 89 -15.63 3.63 4.56
CA ARG A 89 -15.46 4.67 5.59
C ARG A 89 -14.04 4.73 6.14
N CYS A 90 -13.02 4.64 5.30
CA CYS A 90 -11.62 4.72 5.74
C CYS A 90 -11.10 6.17 5.72
N SER A 91 -10.66 6.70 6.87
CA SER A 91 -10.06 8.04 6.97
C SER A 91 -8.54 7.97 6.84
N THR A 92 -7.90 7.08 7.59
CA THR A 92 -6.44 6.89 7.56
C THR A 92 -6.08 5.41 7.51
N THR A 93 -4.92 5.12 6.90
CA THR A 93 -4.36 3.76 6.85
C THR A 93 -2.90 3.78 7.21
N GLN A 94 -2.48 2.83 8.03
CA GLN A 94 -1.07 2.52 8.25
C GLN A 94 -0.79 1.14 7.68
N LEU A 95 0.30 1.05 6.93
CA LEU A 95 0.77 -0.17 6.30
C LEU A 95 1.99 -0.65 7.06
N LYS A 96 2.08 -1.95 7.33
CA LYS A 96 3.25 -2.53 7.99
C LYS A 96 3.56 -3.90 7.44
N TRP A 97 4.68 -3.98 6.74
CA TRP A 97 5.20 -5.24 6.23
C TRP A 97 5.79 -6.11 7.33
N ASN A 98 5.62 -7.42 7.21
CA ASN A 98 6.41 -8.36 8.00
C ASN A 98 7.86 -8.41 7.51
N HIS A 99 8.76 -8.91 8.35
CA HIS A 99 10.19 -8.98 8.02
C HIS A 99 10.48 -9.86 6.80
N GLY A 100 9.66 -10.90 6.55
CA GLY A 100 9.85 -11.82 5.42
C GLY A 100 9.19 -11.36 4.11
N SER A 101 8.52 -10.20 4.10
CA SER A 101 7.79 -9.68 2.94
C SER A 101 6.73 -10.64 2.37
N THR A 102 6.14 -11.48 3.23
CA THR A 102 5.06 -12.43 2.90
C THR A 102 3.69 -11.98 3.37
N GLY A 103 3.63 -10.95 4.22
CA GLY A 103 2.40 -10.47 4.83
C GLY A 103 2.44 -8.98 5.13
N LEU A 104 1.28 -8.36 5.03
CA LEU A 104 1.03 -6.96 5.26
C LEU A 104 -0.05 -6.81 6.32
N LEU A 105 0.26 -6.05 7.36
CA LEU A 105 -0.72 -5.54 8.30
C LEU A 105 -1.22 -4.19 7.82
N ILE A 106 -2.54 -4.02 7.83
CA ILE A 106 -3.24 -2.82 7.40
C ILE A 106 -4.07 -2.36 8.59
N LEU A 107 -3.65 -1.28 9.25
CA LEU A 107 -4.44 -0.63 10.28
C LEU A 107 -5.30 0.44 9.60
N VAL A 108 -6.60 0.22 9.55
CA VAL A 108 -7.59 1.14 9.02
C VAL A 108 -8.23 1.89 10.18
N GLN A 109 -8.27 3.21 10.11
CA GLN A 109 -8.93 4.03 11.10
C GLN A 109 -9.97 4.94 10.43
N SER A 110 -11.12 5.04 11.08
CA SER A 110 -12.28 5.78 10.61
C SER A 110 -12.60 6.86 11.63
N ASP A 111 -12.31 8.11 11.29
CA ASP A 111 -12.70 9.26 12.10
C ASP A 111 -14.15 9.65 11.79
N VAL A 112 -14.93 9.81 12.87
CA VAL A 112 -16.27 10.40 12.95
C VAL A 112 -17.24 9.91 11.87
N ASP A 113 -18.17 9.08 12.30
CA ASP A 113 -19.36 8.75 11.51
C ASP A 113 -20.03 10.07 11.09
N LYS A 114 -20.23 10.30 9.77
CA LYS A 114 -20.88 11.52 9.22
C LYS A 114 -22.28 11.80 9.80
N THR A 115 -22.78 10.89 10.64
CA THR A 115 -24.04 10.89 11.38
C THR A 115 -23.95 11.52 12.77
N ASN A 116 -22.76 11.93 13.26
CA ASN A 116 -22.60 12.62 14.54
C ASN A 116 -23.10 11.81 15.77
N GLN A 117 -23.25 10.48 15.63
CA GLN A 117 -23.79 9.61 16.69
C GLN A 117 -22.73 8.86 17.51
N SER A 118 -21.49 8.78 17.01
CA SER A 118 -20.38 8.12 17.71
C SER A 118 -19.15 9.02 17.66
N TYR A 119 -18.75 9.52 18.84
CA TYR A 119 -17.58 10.39 19.03
C TYR A 119 -16.24 9.63 18.99
N TYR A 120 -16.29 8.30 19.08
CA TYR A 120 -15.14 7.43 19.04
C TYR A 120 -15.05 6.81 17.65
N GLY A 121 -13.98 7.15 16.93
CA GLY A 121 -13.66 6.52 15.65
C GLY A 121 -13.49 5.00 15.79
N GLU A 122 -13.56 4.29 14.67
CA GLU A 122 -13.35 2.84 14.62
C GLU A 122 -11.92 2.56 14.13
N SER A 123 -11.23 1.60 14.74
CA SER A 123 -9.96 1.07 14.24
C SER A 123 -10.12 -0.41 13.95
N LYS A 124 -9.67 -0.84 12.77
CA LYS A 124 -9.70 -2.23 12.32
C LYS A 124 -8.32 -2.62 11.81
N LEU A 125 -7.80 -3.73 12.31
CA LEU A 125 -6.55 -4.30 11.83
C LEU A 125 -6.86 -5.45 10.87
N TYR A 126 -6.27 -5.40 9.69
CA TYR A 126 -6.36 -6.48 8.71
C TYR A 126 -4.99 -7.07 8.47
N TYR A 127 -4.96 -8.37 8.23
CA TYR A 127 -3.79 -9.08 7.74
C TYR A 127 -4.05 -9.58 6.33
N LEU A 128 -3.11 -9.32 5.43
CA LEU A 128 -3.18 -9.71 4.02
C LEU A 128 -1.85 -10.36 3.63
N THR A 129 -1.89 -11.58 3.09
CA THR A 129 -0.68 -12.24 2.56
C THR A 129 -0.42 -11.84 1.12
N THR A 130 0.85 -11.82 0.73
CA THR A 130 1.28 -11.57 -0.66
C THR A 130 0.75 -12.60 -1.64
N ASP A 131 0.51 -13.84 -1.19
CA ASP A 131 0.01 -14.93 -2.02
C ASP A 131 -1.51 -14.87 -2.26
N GLY A 132 -2.21 -13.90 -1.63
CA GLY A 132 -3.67 -13.76 -1.72
C GLY A 132 -4.47 -14.87 -1.04
N VAL A 133 -3.81 -15.88 -0.44
CA VAL A 133 -4.47 -17.04 0.20
C VAL A 133 -5.12 -16.67 1.53
N HIS A 134 -4.47 -15.82 2.32
CA HIS A 134 -4.97 -15.44 3.64
C HIS A 134 -5.27 -13.94 3.70
N GLU A 135 -6.53 -13.65 3.96
CA GLU A 135 -6.99 -12.32 4.36
C GLU A 135 -7.92 -12.44 5.58
N GLY A 136 -7.72 -11.58 6.58
CA GLY A 136 -8.49 -11.68 7.81
C GLY A 136 -8.50 -10.39 8.63
N LEU A 137 -9.58 -10.21 9.38
CA LEU A 137 -9.64 -9.21 10.45
C LEU A 137 -8.87 -9.76 11.65
N VAL A 138 -7.93 -8.98 12.17
CA VAL A 138 -7.17 -9.29 13.38
C VAL A 138 -7.85 -8.55 14.54
N PRO A 139 -8.25 -9.25 15.61
CA PRO A 139 -8.79 -8.60 16.80
C PRO A 139 -7.73 -7.70 17.44
N LEU A 140 -8.14 -6.47 17.78
CA LEU A 140 -7.34 -5.47 18.48
C LEU A 140 -7.56 -5.54 19.99
#